data_AF-A0AA88QQX4-F1
#
_entry.id   AF-A0AA88QQX4-F1
#
_cell.length_a   1.000
_cell.length_b   1.000
_cell.length_c   1.000
_cell.angle_alpha   90.00
_cell.angle_beta   90.00
_cell.angle_gamma   90.00
#
_symmetry.space_group_name_H-M   'P 1'
#
loop_
_entity.id
_entity.type
_entity.pdbx_description
1 polymer ?
#
loop_
_entity_poly.entity_id
_entity_poly.type
_entity_poly.pdbx_seq_one_letter_code
_entity_poly.pdbx_strand_id
1 'polypeptide(L)'
;MESSLLSIQALVTKIKLETFSPKNDLYSFVSPSAYDTAWLAMVQDPKERGRPLFKGCLDWVMSNQKGEGYWGVSADGLPTIDTLPATLACLVALKTWNASDKGVEKGLAFIHANTKMLVDVNYQHLPRWFVIVFPGMVELARQQV
;
A
#
# COMPACT_ATOMS: atom_id res chain seq x y z
N MET A 1 -38.46 -12.40 -19.72
CA MET A 1 -38.35 -12.33 -18.25
C MET A 1 -37.69 -13.58 -17.67
N GLU A 2 -38.04 -14.79 -18.13
CA GLU A 2 -37.37 -16.04 -17.67
C GLU A 2 -35.91 -16.16 -18.15
N SER A 3 -35.61 -15.75 -19.40
CA SER A 3 -34.25 -15.79 -19.95
C SER A 3 -33.23 -14.95 -19.13
N SER A 4 -33.65 -13.78 -18.62
CA SER A 4 -32.81 -12.94 -17.76
C SER A 4 -32.57 -13.55 -16.38
N LEU A 5 -33.55 -14.29 -15.84
CA LEU A 5 -33.40 -14.98 -14.55
C LEU A 5 -32.43 -16.16 -14.66
N LEU A 6 -32.50 -16.92 -15.76
CA LEU A 6 -31.56 -18.01 -16.07
C LEU A 6 -30.13 -17.48 -16.23
N SER A 7 -29.97 -16.31 -16.85
CA SER A 7 -28.66 -15.64 -16.98
C SER A 7 -28.07 -15.23 -15.63
N ILE A 8 -28.89 -14.65 -14.73
CA ILE A 8 -28.45 -14.30 -13.38
C ILE A 8 -28.08 -15.55 -12.58
N GLN A 9 -28.88 -16.62 -12.66
CA GLN A 9 -28.58 -17.88 -11.96
C GLN A 9 -27.27 -18.51 -12.43
N ALA A 10 -26.98 -18.45 -13.73
CA ALA A 10 -25.70 -18.91 -14.29
C ALA A 10 -24.52 -18.10 -13.74
N LEU A 11 -24.65 -16.76 -13.68
CA LEU A 11 -23.62 -15.89 -13.11
C LEU A 11 -23.38 -16.16 -11.62
N VAL A 12 -24.45 -16.32 -10.84
CA VAL A 12 -24.35 -16.67 -9.41
C VAL A 12 -23.65 -18.01 -9.22
N THR A 13 -23.98 -19.00 -10.05
CA THR A 13 -23.32 -20.32 -10.00
C THR A 13 -21.84 -20.23 -10.35
N LYS A 14 -21.49 -19.41 -11.35
CA LYS A 14 -20.10 -19.14 -11.72
C LYS A 14 -19.31 -18.51 -10.58
N ILE A 15 -19.83 -17.46 -9.95
CA ILE A 15 -19.17 -16.79 -8.80
C ILE A 15 -18.96 -17.77 -7.64
N LYS A 16 -19.95 -18.61 -7.34
CA LYS A 16 -19.81 -19.63 -6.27
C LYS A 16 -18.68 -20.62 -6.55
N LEU A 17 -18.52 -21.04 -7.80
CA LEU A 17 -17.50 -22.01 -8.21
C LEU A 17 -16.11 -21.39 -8.38
N GLU A 18 -16.02 -20.15 -8.86
CA GLU A 18 -14.75 -19.50 -9.19
C GLU A 18 -14.21 -18.60 -8.08
N THR A 19 -15.06 -18.04 -7.22
CA THR A 19 -14.60 -17.13 -6.15
C THR A 19 -14.64 -17.80 -4.79
N PHE A 20 -15.72 -18.52 -4.49
CA PHE A 20 -15.98 -19.09 -3.16
C PHE A 20 -15.75 -20.60 -3.07
N SER A 21 -15.08 -21.19 -4.06
CA SER A 21 -14.67 -22.59 -3.97
C SER A 21 -13.66 -22.75 -2.82
N PRO A 22 -13.77 -23.79 -1.99
CA PRO A 22 -12.82 -24.07 -0.91
C PRO A 22 -11.38 -24.28 -1.39
N LYS A 23 -11.17 -24.49 -2.70
CA LYS A 23 -9.86 -24.66 -3.32
C LYS A 23 -9.19 -23.33 -3.67
N ASN A 24 -9.93 -22.21 -3.66
CA ASN A 24 -9.38 -20.91 -4.00
C ASN A 24 -8.98 -20.18 -2.72
N ASP A 25 -7.76 -19.65 -2.74
CA ASP A 25 -7.29 -18.77 -1.68
C ASP A 25 -8.03 -17.44 -1.79
N LEU A 26 -8.98 -17.20 -0.88
CA LEU A 26 -9.74 -15.96 -0.84
C LEU A 26 -8.85 -14.73 -0.65
N TYR A 27 -7.68 -14.89 -0.05
CA TYR A 27 -6.73 -13.79 0.15
C TYR A 27 -6.01 -13.40 -1.15
N SER A 28 -6.02 -14.26 -2.18
CA SER A 28 -5.47 -13.94 -3.50
C SER A 28 -6.23 -12.82 -4.24
N PHE A 29 -7.46 -12.53 -3.82
CA PHE A 29 -8.27 -11.43 -4.36
C PHE A 29 -7.96 -10.08 -3.71
N VAL A 30 -7.16 -10.07 -2.65
CA VAL A 30 -6.79 -8.85 -1.93
C VAL A 30 -5.42 -8.40 -2.39
N SER A 31 -5.33 -7.20 -2.95
CA SER A 31 -4.05 -6.60 -3.29
C SER A 31 -3.21 -6.35 -2.03
N PRO A 32 -1.90 -6.59 -2.06
CA PRO A 32 -1.03 -6.25 -0.93
C PRO A 32 -1.13 -4.77 -0.56
N SER A 33 -1.25 -4.47 0.74
CA SER A 33 -1.19 -3.11 1.24
C SER A 33 0.26 -2.73 1.54
N ALA A 34 0.81 -1.81 0.75
CA ALA A 34 2.18 -1.34 0.98
C ALA A 34 2.32 -0.60 2.32
N TYR A 35 1.28 0.13 2.74
CA TYR A 35 1.23 0.83 4.02
C TYR A 35 1.38 -0.15 5.20
N ASP A 36 0.53 -1.18 5.25
CA ASP A 36 0.54 -2.17 6.35
C ASP A 36 1.81 -3.03 6.30
N THR A 37 2.26 -3.40 5.09
CA THR A 37 3.51 -4.15 4.91
C THR A 37 4.70 -3.35 5.43
N ALA A 38 4.75 -2.04 5.21
CA ALA A 38 5.81 -1.20 5.74
C ALA A 38 5.77 -1.09 7.27
N TRP A 39 4.58 -1.03 7.88
CA TRP A 39 4.44 -1.09 9.34
C TRP A 39 5.00 -2.39 9.92
N LEU A 40 4.71 -3.54 9.31
CA LEU A 40 5.30 -4.81 9.72
C LEU A 40 6.81 -4.84 9.50
N ALA A 41 7.30 -4.24 8.42
CA ALA A 41 8.73 -4.16 8.14
C ALA A 41 9.50 -3.37 9.22
N MET A 42 8.87 -2.41 9.90
CA MET A 42 9.51 -1.61 10.97
C MET A 42 9.62 -2.35 12.31
N VAL A 43 8.91 -3.46 12.51
CA VAL A 43 8.93 -4.19 13.78
C VAL A 43 10.30 -4.81 14.01
N GLN A 44 10.99 -4.41 15.07
CA GLN A 44 12.29 -4.96 15.43
C GLN A 44 12.17 -6.36 16.05
N ASP A 45 13.12 -7.25 15.74
CA ASP A 45 13.21 -8.55 16.38
C ASP A 45 13.59 -8.39 17.87
N PRO A 46 12.75 -8.89 18.82
CA PRO A 46 13.05 -8.77 20.25
C PRO A 46 14.27 -9.60 20.68
N LYS A 47 14.68 -10.60 19.90
CA LYS A 47 15.83 -11.47 20.18
C LYS A 47 17.13 -10.98 19.54
N GLU A 48 17.03 -10.23 18.44
CA GLU A 48 18.19 -9.78 17.67
C GLU A 48 18.04 -8.31 17.28
N ARG A 49 18.71 -7.43 18.02
CA ARG A 49 18.70 -6.00 17.70
C ARG A 49 19.37 -5.76 16.35
N GLY A 50 18.81 -4.84 15.58
CA GLY A 50 19.34 -4.45 14.27
C GLY A 50 18.76 -5.20 13.08
N ARG A 51 17.76 -6.08 13.27
CA ARG A 51 17.02 -6.69 12.16
C ARG A 51 15.49 -6.57 12.32
N PRO A 52 14.75 -6.57 11.20
CA PRO A 52 13.29 -6.67 11.24
C PRO A 52 12.84 -8.07 11.67
N LEU A 53 11.81 -8.13 12.51
CA LEU A 53 11.12 -9.37 12.88
C LEU A 53 10.50 -10.04 11.64
N PHE A 54 9.95 -9.22 10.74
CA PHE A 54 9.32 -9.67 9.50
C PHE A 54 10.15 -9.27 8.28
N LYS A 55 11.31 -9.91 8.09
CA LYS A 55 12.23 -9.61 6.98
C LYS A 55 11.56 -9.62 5.60
N GLY A 56 10.65 -10.57 5.36
CA GLY A 56 9.91 -10.65 4.09
C GLY A 56 9.12 -9.38 3.75
N CYS A 57 8.64 -8.65 4.75
CA CYS A 57 7.95 -7.37 4.53
C CYS A 57 8.93 -6.29 4.05
N LEU A 58 10.14 -6.22 4.62
CA LEU A 58 11.17 -5.28 4.15
C LEU A 58 11.63 -5.63 2.73
N ASP A 59 11.85 -6.91 2.44
CA ASP A 59 12.21 -7.39 1.11
C ASP A 59 11.12 -7.04 0.08
N TRP A 60 9.85 -7.18 0.46
CA TRP A 60 8.72 -6.77 -0.37
C TRP A 60 8.72 -5.26 -0.63
N VAL A 61 8.93 -4.43 0.41
CA VAL A 61 9.00 -2.96 0.26
C VAL A 61 10.09 -2.59 -0.75
N MET A 62 11.29 -3.14 -0.63
CA MET A 62 12.40 -2.85 -1.55
C MET A 62 12.08 -3.25 -3.00
N SER A 63 11.36 -4.35 -3.19
CA SER A 63 11.11 -4.94 -4.51
C SER A 63 9.88 -4.38 -5.23
N ASN A 64 9.01 -3.64 -4.53
CA ASN A 64 7.69 -3.23 -5.06
C ASN A 64 7.52 -1.71 -5.23
N GLN A 65 8.61 -0.94 -5.19
CA GLN A 65 8.56 0.48 -5.56
C GLN A 65 8.18 0.62 -7.04
N LYS A 66 7.21 1.50 -7.35
CA LYS A 66 6.84 1.81 -8.73
C LYS A 66 7.93 2.62 -9.43
N GLY A 67 7.92 2.64 -10.76
CA GLY A 67 8.94 3.32 -11.56
C GLY A 67 9.05 4.82 -11.22
N GLU A 68 7.90 5.42 -10.89
CA GLU A 68 7.69 6.81 -10.50
C GLU A 68 8.06 7.10 -9.04
N GLY A 69 8.45 6.07 -8.27
CA GLY A 69 8.99 6.22 -6.91
C GLY A 69 8.01 5.99 -5.76
N TYR A 70 6.72 5.81 -6.03
CA TYR A 70 5.72 5.60 -4.98
C TYR A 70 5.47 4.12 -4.65
N TRP A 71 4.79 3.90 -3.53
CA TRP A 71 4.15 2.65 -3.16
C TRP A 71 2.66 2.86 -2.94
N GLY A 72 1.88 1.78 -3.06
CA GLY A 72 0.44 1.79 -2.83
C GLY A 72 -0.37 1.51 -4.08
N VAL A 73 -1.68 1.70 -3.95
CA VAL A 73 -2.65 1.42 -5.01
C VAL A 73 -2.60 2.51 -6.07
N SER A 74 -2.69 2.10 -7.33
CA SER A 74 -2.82 2.98 -8.48
C SER A 74 -4.15 2.71 -9.16
N ALA A 75 -4.86 3.75 -9.58
CA ALA A 75 -6.05 3.64 -10.41
C ALA A 75 -5.65 3.96 -11.85
N ASP A 76 -5.88 3.02 -12.77
CA ASP A 76 -5.49 3.15 -14.19
C ASP A 76 -4.00 3.51 -14.40
N GLY A 77 -3.14 3.02 -13.51
CA GLY A 77 -1.69 3.28 -13.51
C GLY A 77 -1.29 4.62 -12.89
N LEU A 78 -2.25 5.44 -12.43
CA LEU A 78 -1.99 6.72 -11.79
C LEU A 78 -2.01 6.62 -10.25
N PRO A 79 -1.16 7.37 -9.54
CA PRO A 79 -1.15 7.39 -8.09
C PRO A 79 -2.47 7.96 -7.53
N THR A 80 -3.01 7.32 -6.51
CA THR A 80 -4.18 7.81 -5.76
C THR A 80 -3.75 8.53 -4.48
N ILE A 81 -4.71 9.11 -3.75
CA ILE A 81 -4.45 9.71 -2.44
C ILE A 81 -3.82 8.72 -1.44
N ASP A 82 -4.09 7.42 -1.59
CA ASP A 82 -3.60 6.34 -0.73
C ASP A 82 -2.09 6.12 -0.88
N THR A 83 -1.51 6.54 -2.01
CA THR A 83 -0.08 6.39 -2.28
C THR A 83 0.78 7.28 -1.37
N LEU A 84 0.24 8.41 -0.90
CA LEU A 84 0.99 9.33 -0.04
C LEU A 84 1.35 8.70 1.33
N PRO A 85 0.39 8.23 2.16
CA PRO A 85 0.72 7.58 3.42
C PRO A 85 1.47 6.27 3.21
N ALA A 86 1.13 5.49 2.17
CA ALA A 86 1.85 4.24 1.86
C ALA A 86 3.32 4.50 1.52
N THR A 87 3.61 5.51 0.68
CA THR A 87 4.98 5.89 0.32
C THR A 87 5.75 6.40 1.53
N LEU A 88 5.14 7.24 2.36
CA LEU A 88 5.79 7.68 3.60
C LEU A 88 6.11 6.50 4.52
N ALA A 89 5.18 5.54 4.70
CA ALA A 89 5.44 4.37 5.52
C ALA A 89 6.60 3.53 4.97
N CYS A 90 6.64 3.29 3.66
CA CYS A 90 7.74 2.60 3.01
C CYS A 90 9.08 3.35 3.16
N LEU A 91 9.09 4.68 3.05
CA LEU A 91 10.29 5.50 3.28
C LEU A 91 10.82 5.33 4.70
N VAL A 92 9.94 5.40 5.70
CA VAL A 92 10.31 5.19 7.11
C VAL A 92 10.87 3.78 7.31
N ALA A 93 10.24 2.76 6.73
CA ALA A 93 10.73 1.38 6.81
C ALA A 93 12.14 1.23 6.18
N LEU A 94 12.38 1.81 5.01
CA LEU A 94 13.70 1.78 4.37
C LEU A 94 14.76 2.51 5.20
N LYS A 95 14.40 3.65 5.81
CA LYS A 95 15.31 4.42 6.67
C LYS A 95 15.61 3.72 7.99
N THR A 96 14.62 3.09 8.61
CA THR A 96 14.77 2.34 9.87
C THR A 96 15.89 1.29 9.76
N TRP A 97 16.07 0.70 8.58
CA TRP A 97 17.03 -0.37 8.33
C TRP A 97 18.18 0.01 7.40
N ASN A 98 18.31 1.28 6.98
CA ASN A 98 19.27 1.73 5.95
C ASN A 98 19.30 0.80 4.71
N ALA A 99 18.12 0.40 4.23
CA ALA A 99 18.00 -0.68 3.26
C ALA A 99 18.19 -0.23 1.80
N SER A 100 17.89 1.02 1.46
CA SER A 100 18.02 1.53 0.08
C SER A 100 17.98 3.07 0.00
N ASP A 101 19.13 3.71 -0.16
CA ASP A 101 19.21 5.17 -0.33
C ASP A 101 18.52 5.64 -1.62
N LYS A 102 18.74 4.93 -2.73
CA LYS A 102 18.09 5.23 -4.01
C LYS A 102 16.56 5.11 -3.93
N GLY A 103 16.07 4.10 -3.21
CA GLY A 103 14.63 3.93 -2.99
C GLY A 103 14.04 5.09 -2.20
N VAL A 104 14.78 5.54 -1.17
CA VAL A 104 14.41 6.71 -0.37
C VAL A 104 14.38 7.98 -1.21
N GLU A 105 15.42 8.27 -1.98
CA GLU A 105 15.50 9.47 -2.85
C GLU A 105 14.32 9.53 -3.83
N LYS A 106 14.01 8.41 -4.48
CA LYS A 106 12.88 8.33 -5.42
C LYS A 106 11.54 8.55 -4.75
N GLY A 107 11.30 7.96 -3.58
CA GLY A 107 10.04 8.14 -2.86
C GLY A 107 9.88 9.56 -2.35
N LEU A 108 10.96 10.20 -1.90
CA LEU A 108 10.95 11.62 -1.53
C LEU A 108 10.63 12.51 -2.74
N ALA A 109 11.28 12.26 -3.88
CA ALA A 109 10.99 13.00 -5.11
C ALA A 109 9.52 12.88 -5.51
N PHE A 110 8.93 11.69 -5.39
CA PHE A 110 7.50 11.47 -5.61
C PHE A 110 6.63 12.30 -4.65
N ILE A 111 6.89 12.23 -3.34
CA ILE A 111 6.12 12.96 -2.32
C ILE A 111 6.18 14.47 -2.61
N HIS A 112 7.37 15.01 -2.89
CA HIS A 112 7.53 16.44 -3.19
C HIS A 112 6.78 16.87 -4.46
N ALA A 113 6.86 16.08 -5.53
CA ALA A 113 6.24 16.43 -6.80
C ALA A 113 4.70 16.30 -6.78
N ASN A 114 4.15 15.34 -6.03
CA ASN A 114 2.75 14.92 -6.21
C ASN A 114 1.81 15.29 -5.06
N THR A 115 2.31 15.56 -3.84
CA THR A 115 1.45 15.78 -2.65
C THR A 115 0.42 16.87 -2.87
N LYS A 116 0.83 18.05 -3.35
CA LYS A 116 -0.07 19.18 -3.57
C LYS A 116 -1.18 18.84 -4.55
N MET A 117 -0.81 18.28 -5.71
CA MET A 117 -1.76 17.88 -6.74
C MET A 117 -2.76 16.84 -6.22
N LEU A 118 -2.28 15.79 -5.56
CA LEU A 118 -3.14 14.71 -5.06
C LEU A 118 -4.10 15.20 -3.97
N VAL A 119 -3.66 16.07 -3.07
CA VAL A 119 -4.51 16.67 -2.04
C VAL A 119 -5.53 17.64 -2.66
N ASP A 120 -5.10 18.51 -3.58
CA ASP A 120 -5.97 19.51 -4.20
C ASP A 120 -7.09 18.85 -5.03
N VAL A 121 -6.78 17.81 -5.83
CA VAL A 121 -7.76 17.06 -6.63
C VAL A 121 -8.78 16.34 -5.74
N ASN A 122 -8.36 15.86 -4.57
CA ASN A 122 -9.23 15.10 -3.67
C ASN A 122 -9.84 15.96 -2.56
N TYR A 123 -9.57 17.26 -2.49
CA TYR A 123 -9.86 18.10 -1.32
C TYR A 123 -11.30 18.00 -0.80
N GLN A 124 -12.28 17.97 -1.71
CA GLN A 124 -13.71 17.87 -1.37
C GLN A 124 -14.16 16.46 -0.95
N HIS A 125 -13.33 15.44 -1.21
CA HIS A 125 -13.65 14.02 -1.05
C HIS A 125 -12.55 13.24 -0.34
N LEU A 126 -11.70 13.91 0.45
CA LEU A 126 -10.64 13.23 1.20
C LEU A 126 -11.27 12.20 2.14
N PRO A 127 -10.81 10.94 2.09
CA PRO A 127 -11.28 9.94 3.05
C PRO A 127 -11.00 10.38 4.48
N ARG A 128 -11.96 10.18 5.39
CA ARG A 128 -11.80 10.58 6.82
C ARG A 128 -10.58 9.96 7.49
N TRP A 129 -10.17 8.76 7.07
CA TRP A 129 -8.98 8.12 7.61
C TRP A 129 -7.70 8.84 7.14
N PHE A 130 -7.69 9.41 5.92
CA PHE A 130 -6.51 10.06 5.36
C PHE A 130 -6.09 11.27 6.19
N VAL A 131 -7.05 12.09 6.62
CA VAL A 131 -6.79 13.28 7.43
C VAL A 131 -6.24 12.96 8.83
N ILE A 132 -6.33 11.70 9.26
CA ILE A 132 -5.73 11.22 10.52
C ILE A 132 -4.37 10.58 10.24
N VAL A 133 -4.32 9.67 9.27
CA VAL A 133 -3.14 8.85 8.98
C VAL A 133 -2.01 9.68 8.37
N PHE A 134 -2.30 10.53 7.37
CA PHE A 134 -1.26 11.23 6.64
C PHE A 134 -0.43 12.18 7.52
N PRO A 135 -1.03 13.05 8.37
CA PRO A 135 -0.24 13.86 9.31
C PRO A 135 0.58 13.01 10.29
N GLY A 136 0.02 11.90 10.79
CA GLY A 136 0.74 10.97 11.66
C GLY A 136 1.96 10.35 10.98
N MET A 137 1.84 10.00 9.69
CA MET A 137 2.95 9.49 8.90
C MET A 137 4.03 10.54 8.62
N VAL A 138 3.64 11.79 8.41
CA VAL A 138 4.59 12.90 8.28
C VAL A 138 5.39 13.06 9.58
N GLU A 139 4.72 13.04 10.73
CA GLU A 139 5.40 13.14 12.03
C GLU A 139 6.35 11.96 12.27
N LEU A 140 5.91 10.73 11.98
CA LEU A 140 6.77 9.55 12.07
C LEU A 140 7.99 9.66 11.16
N ALA A 141 7.82 10.16 9.94
CA ALA A 141 8.93 10.37 9.01
C ALA A 141 9.93 11.43 9.49
N ARG A 142 9.48 12.47 10.20
CA ARG A 142 10.37 13.49 10.79
C ARG A 142 11.28 12.92 11.86
N GLN A 143 10.88 11.84 12.53
CA GLN A 143 11.70 11.17 13.56
C GLN A 143 12.83 10.30 12.96
N GLN A 144 12.88 10.16 11.63
CA GLN A 144 13.91 9.40 10.91
C GLN A 144 15.07 10.28 10.40
N VAL A 145 15.02 11.59 10.69
CA VAL A 145 16.02 12.60 10.31
C VAL A 145 16.94 12.90 11.49
#